data_AF-A0A659UKI0-F1
#
_entry.id   AF-A0A659UKI0-F1
#
_cell.length_a   1.000
_cell.length_b   1.000
_cell.length_c   1.000
_cell.angle_alpha   90.00
_cell.angle_beta   90.00
_cell.angle_gamma   90.00
#
_symmetry.space_group_name_H-M   'P 1'
#
loop_
_entity.id
_entity.type
_entity.pdbx_description
1 polymer ?
#
loop_
_entity_poly.entity_id
_entity_poly.type
_entity_poly.pdbx_seq_one_letter_code
_entity_poly.pdbx_strand_id
1 'polypeptide(L)'
;MRALIPTIGLPKGRTGQFIVDGVADGYEAFALVQTALEIAPDKPVLFVARDGQRLPSIIEAMSFVAPGRPVLEMTAWDCLPYDRVS
;
A
#
# COMPACT_ATOMS: atom_id res chain seq x y z
N MET A 1 5.50 -16.12 -7.44
CA MET A 1 4.20 -15.72 -6.85
C MET A 1 3.29 -15.32 -7.99
N ARG A 2 2.08 -15.90 -8.10
CA ARG A 2 1.16 -15.60 -9.20
C ARG A 2 0.36 -14.36 -8.82
N ALA A 3 0.22 -13.41 -9.74
CA ALA A 3 -0.61 -12.22 -9.52
C ALA A 3 -2.07 -12.63 -9.31
N LEU A 4 -2.72 -12.07 -8.28
CA LEU A 4 -4.14 -12.35 -7.97
C LEU A 4 -5.10 -11.48 -8.79
N ILE A 5 -4.61 -10.37 -9.35
CA ILE A 5 -5.35 -9.49 -10.26
C ILE A 5 -4.54 -9.29 -11.56
N PRO A 6 -5.18 -8.88 -12.67
CA PRO A 6 -4.47 -8.47 -13.88
C PRO A 6 -3.51 -7.31 -13.63
N THR A 7 -2.59 -7.09 -14.57
CA THR A 7 -1.66 -5.97 -14.49
C THR A 7 -2.40 -4.63 -14.55
N ILE A 8 -1.99 -3.67 -13.72
CA ILE A 8 -2.53 -2.31 -13.68
C ILE A 8 -1.99 -1.51 -14.88
N GLY A 9 -0.76 -1.81 -15.32
CA GLY A 9 -0.17 -1.22 -16.52
C GLY A 9 0.60 0.08 -16.25
N LEU A 10 1.15 0.24 -15.05
CA LEU A 10 1.95 1.41 -14.72
C LEU A 10 3.29 1.40 -15.47
N PRO A 11 3.74 2.54 -16.04
CA PRO A 11 4.95 2.58 -16.85
C PRO A 11 6.21 2.37 -16.00
N LYS A 12 7.05 1.43 -16.44
CA LYS A 12 8.30 1.08 -15.75
C LYS A 12 9.39 2.12 -16.03
N GLY A 13 10.10 2.53 -14.98
CA GLY A 13 11.27 3.42 -15.11
C GLY A 13 10.96 4.86 -15.52
N ARG A 14 9.67 5.24 -15.56
CA ARG A 14 9.24 6.61 -15.84
C ARG A 14 8.74 7.27 -14.56
N THR A 15 9.34 8.38 -14.19
CA THR A 15 8.84 9.22 -13.10
C THR A 15 7.65 10.04 -13.58
N GLY A 16 6.61 10.13 -12.76
CA GLY A 16 5.40 10.91 -13.07
C GLY A 16 4.29 10.65 -12.07
N GLN A 17 3.19 11.38 -12.25
CA GLN A 17 1.95 11.16 -11.53
C GLN A 17 1.03 10.28 -12.40
N PHE A 18 0.52 9.22 -11.80
CA PHE A 18 -0.44 8.31 -12.44
C PHE A 18 -1.64 8.16 -11.53
N ILE A 19 -2.83 8.07 -12.13
CA ILE A 19 -4.08 7.86 -11.41
C ILE A 19 -4.49 6.41 -11.66
N VAL A 20 -4.73 5.69 -10.57
CA VAL A 20 -5.34 4.37 -10.57
C VAL A 20 -6.68 4.52 -9.87
N ASP A 21 -7.77 4.20 -10.55
CA ASP A 21 -9.14 4.27 -10.04
C ASP A 21 -9.86 2.91 -10.18
N GLY A 22 -11.14 2.86 -9.81
CA GLY A 22 -11.93 1.63 -9.88
C GLY A 22 -11.55 0.56 -8.85
N VAL A 23 -10.77 0.91 -7.83
CA VAL A 23 -10.43 0.03 -6.71
C VAL A 23 -11.56 0.06 -5.69
N ALA A 24 -12.26 -1.06 -5.53
CA ALA A 24 -13.29 -1.20 -4.52
C ALA A 24 -12.69 -1.19 -3.10
N ASP A 25 -13.47 -0.76 -2.11
CA ASP A 25 -13.09 -0.84 -0.69
C ASP A 25 -12.75 -2.30 -0.32
N GLY A 26 -11.62 -2.50 0.35
CA GLY A 26 -11.08 -3.82 0.71
C GLY A 26 -10.16 -4.45 -0.35
N TYR A 27 -10.11 -3.91 -1.57
CA TYR A 27 -9.25 -4.41 -2.65
C TYR A 27 -7.89 -3.70 -2.73
N GLU A 28 -7.61 -2.74 -1.84
CA GLU A 28 -6.42 -1.91 -1.86
C GLU A 28 -5.14 -2.73 -1.76
N ALA A 29 -5.11 -3.76 -0.90
CA ALA A 29 -3.95 -4.63 -0.74
C ALA A 29 -3.55 -5.32 -2.05
N PHE A 30 -4.53 -5.75 -2.86
CA PHE A 30 -4.28 -6.38 -4.15
C PHE A 30 -3.70 -5.37 -5.15
N ALA A 31 -4.28 -4.17 -5.21
CA ALA A 31 -3.80 -3.09 -6.06
C ALA A 31 -2.38 -2.65 -5.68
N LEU A 32 -2.08 -2.51 -4.38
CA LEU A 32 -0.78 -2.13 -3.86
C LEU A 32 0.30 -3.19 -4.15
N VAL A 33 0.00 -4.47 -3.89
CA VAL A 33 0.92 -5.57 -4.18
C VAL A 33 1.22 -5.65 -5.67
N GLN A 34 0.18 -5.55 -6.52
CA GLN A 34 0.34 -5.60 -7.97
C GLN A 34 1.15 -4.40 -8.48
N THR A 35 0.84 -3.19 -8.01
CA THR A 35 1.60 -1.96 -8.28
C THR A 35 3.08 -2.18 -7.94
N ALA A 36 3.37 -2.65 -6.72
CA ALA A 36 4.72 -2.88 -6.26
C ALA A 36 5.45 -3.98 -7.07
N LEU A 37 4.75 -5.03 -7.52
CA LEU A 37 5.34 -6.03 -8.43
C LEU A 37 5.69 -5.44 -9.80
N GLU A 38 4.90 -4.49 -10.30
CA GLU A 38 5.11 -3.89 -11.62
C GLU A 38 6.22 -2.85 -11.66
N ILE A 39 6.22 -1.90 -10.72
CA ILE A 39 7.08 -0.71 -10.78
C ILE A 39 8.34 -0.82 -9.92
N ALA A 40 8.32 -1.69 -8.91
CA ALA A 40 9.35 -1.78 -7.89
C ALA A 40 9.59 -3.24 -7.43
N PRO A 41 9.90 -4.18 -8.34
CA PRO A 41 10.07 -5.59 -7.98
C PRO A 41 11.11 -5.80 -6.88
N ASP A 42 12.20 -5.03 -6.93
CA ASP A 42 13.36 -5.12 -6.04
C ASP A 42 13.58 -3.83 -5.22
N LYS A 43 12.55 -3.00 -5.06
CA LYS A 43 12.63 -1.71 -4.35
C LYS A 43 11.44 -1.54 -3.40
N PRO A 44 11.61 -0.80 -2.28
CA PRO A 44 10.49 -0.50 -1.40
C PRO A 44 9.48 0.41 -2.08
N VAL A 45 8.20 0.26 -1.70
CA VAL A 45 7.11 1.16 -2.06
C VAL A 45 6.58 1.79 -0.79
N LEU A 46 6.50 3.12 -0.78
CA LEU A 46 5.85 3.86 0.30
C LEU A 46 4.39 4.08 -0.07
N PHE A 47 3.50 3.49 0.72
CA PHE A 47 2.07 3.78 0.65
C PHE A 47 1.71 4.82 1.70
N VAL A 48 1.13 5.94 1.26
CA VAL A 48 0.60 6.97 2.15
C VAL A 48 -0.92 6.79 2.19
N ALA A 49 -1.42 6.23 3.29
CA ALA A 49 -2.84 6.08 3.51
C ALA A 49 -3.51 7.44 3.76
N ARG A 50 -4.79 7.56 3.40
CA ARG A 50 -5.60 8.77 3.69
C ARG A 50 -5.81 8.96 5.18
N ASP A 51 -6.03 7.87 5.90
CA ASP A 51 -6.24 7.81 7.34
C ASP A 51 -5.65 6.51 7.90
N GLY A 52 -5.25 6.53 9.17
CA GLY A 52 -4.61 5.37 9.82
C GLY A 52 -5.59 4.26 10.19
N GLN A 53 -6.90 4.52 10.24
CA GLN A 53 -7.89 3.52 10.67
C GLN A 53 -8.01 2.36 9.68
N ARG A 54 -7.71 2.61 8.40
CA ARG A 54 -7.71 1.60 7.34
C ARG A 54 -6.43 0.76 7.28
N LEU A 55 -5.33 1.23 7.87
CA LEU A 55 -4.02 0.55 7.75
C LEU A 55 -4.03 -0.90 8.26
N PRO A 56 -4.59 -1.22 9.45
CA PRO A 56 -4.57 -2.59 9.96
C PRO A 56 -5.19 -3.61 8.99
N SER A 57 -6.36 -3.30 8.42
CA SER A 57 -7.03 -4.18 7.47
C SER A 57 -6.26 -4.34 6.16
N ILE A 58 -5.61 -3.28 5.68
CA ILE A 58 -4.76 -3.34 4.48
C ILE A 58 -3.54 -4.22 4.74
N ILE A 59 -2.87 -4.06 5.89
CA ILE A 59 -1.69 -4.84 6.29
C ILE A 59 -2.06 -6.32 6.42
N GLU A 60 -3.18 -6.63 7.08
CA GLU A 60 -3.68 -8.00 7.21
C GLU A 60 -3.93 -8.63 5.83
N ALA A 61 -4.65 -7.94 4.94
CA ALA A 61 -4.90 -8.42 3.58
C ALA A 61 -3.59 -8.58 2.78
N MET A 62 -2.62 -7.67 2.94
CA MET A 62 -1.30 -7.80 2.31
C MET A 62 -0.54 -9.02 2.80
N SER A 63 -0.63 -9.36 4.09
CA SER A 63 0.02 -10.55 4.66
C SER A 63 -0.52 -11.85 4.03
N PHE A 64 -1.80 -11.87 3.66
CA PHE A 64 -2.43 -12.97 2.94
C PHE A 64 -2.03 -13.00 1.46
N VAL A 65 -2.12 -11.85 0.77
CA VAL A 65 -1.89 -11.76 -0.68
C VAL A 65 -0.41 -11.92 -1.05
N ALA A 66 0.49 -11.46 -0.18
CA ALA A 66 1.93 -11.39 -0.44
C ALA A 66 2.76 -11.69 0.83
N PRO A 67 2.68 -12.90 1.41
CA PRO A 67 3.35 -13.22 2.68
C PRO A 67 4.87 -13.07 2.64
N GLY A 68 5.49 -13.17 1.46
CA GLY A 68 6.93 -12.98 1.27
C GLY A 68 7.38 -11.51 1.15
N ARG A 69 6.47 -10.55 1.29
CA ARG A 69 6.76 -9.11 1.20
C ARG A 69 6.52 -8.46 2.55
N PRO A 70 7.58 -8.14 3.31
CA PRO A 70 7.41 -7.53 4.62
C PRO A 70 6.82 -6.13 4.48
N VAL A 71 5.92 -5.80 5.41
CA VAL A 71 5.34 -4.46 5.54
C VAL A 71 5.94 -3.83 6.80
N LEU A 72 6.50 -2.63 6.65
CA LEU A 72 6.90 -1.78 7.76
C LEU A 72 5.81 -0.75 7.98
N GLU A 73 5.16 -0.82 9.14
CA GLU A 73 4.15 0.18 9.53
C GLU A 73 4.83 1.37 10.21
N MET A 74 4.51 2.57 9.74
CA MET A 74 4.88 3.82 10.40
C MET A 74 3.67 4.33 11.16
N THR A 75 3.61 4.06 12.46
CA THR A 75 2.48 4.45 13.29
C THR A 75 2.42 5.97 13.46
N ALA A 76 1.20 6.50 13.54
CA ALA A 76 1.00 7.89 13.93
C ALA A 76 1.39 8.07 15.40
N TRP A 77 1.71 9.31 15.78
CA TRP A 77 1.77 9.66 17.18
C TRP A 77 0.36 9.55 17.77
N ASP A 78 0.22 8.88 18.90
CA ASP A 78 -1.00 8.80 19.72
C ASP A 78 -1.37 10.14 20.40
N CYS A 79 -1.11 11.26 19.76
CA CYS A 79 -1.48 12.55 20.29
C CYS A 79 -1.95 13.48 19.19
N LEU A 80 -2.85 14.38 19.54
CA LEU A 80 -3.22 15.46 18.62
C LEU A 80 -2.11 16.51 18.56
N PRO A 81 -2.05 17.31 17.48
CA PRO A 81 -1.22 18.50 17.47
C PRO A 81 -1.55 19.39 18.69
N TYR A 82 -0.51 19.71 19.48
CA TYR A 82 -0.61 20.47 20.73
C TYR A 82 -1.36 19.77 21.87
N ASP A 83 -1.42 18.43 21.85
CA ASP A 83 -1.84 17.68 23.03
C ASP A 83 -0.89 17.96 24.19
N ARG A 84 -1.47 18.11 25.39
CA ARG A 84 -0.77 18.46 26.63
C ARG A 84 -0.69 17.27 27.57
N VAL A 85 -1.31 16.17 27.19
CA VAL A 85 -1.26 14.90 27.90
C VAL A 85 -0.18 14.07 27.22
N SER A 86 0.84 13.72 28.00
CA SER A 86 1.95 12.86 27.62
C SER A 86 1.91 11.59 28.44
#